data_AF-A0ABD6F1M3-F1
#
_entry.id   AF-A0ABD6F1M3-F1
#
_cell.length_a   1.000
_cell.length_b   1.000
_cell.length_c   1.000
_cell.angle_alpha   90.00
_cell.angle_beta   90.00
_cell.angle_gamma   90.00
#
_symmetry.space_group_name_H-M   'P 1'
#
loop_
_entity.id
_entity.type
_entity.pdbx_description
1 polymer ?
#
loop_
_entity_poly.entity_id
_entity_poly.type
_entity_poly.pdbx_seq_one_letter_code
_entity_poly.pdbx_strand_id
1 'polypeptide(L)'
;MTVENERERKLAQLPPELMAKYVAKKKQVEDAFKQDCETFGFVVKTLIQKDPALEERLRIALADTIKDMEESFTQKIDQYLDQLVILLSL
;
A
#
# COMPACT_ATOMS: atom_id res chain seq x y z
N MET A 1 4.04 -2.06 -22.40
CA MET A 1 3.67 -0.89 -21.57
C MET A 1 3.79 -1.34 -20.13
N THR A 2 4.59 -0.70 -19.28
CA THR A 2 4.75 -1.10 -17.87
C THR A 2 3.54 -0.64 -17.05
N VAL A 3 3.31 -1.26 -15.89
CA VAL A 3 2.23 -0.88 -14.95
C VAL A 3 2.37 0.58 -14.52
N GLU A 4 3.60 1.02 -14.28
CA GLU A 4 3.92 2.42 -13.95
C GLU A 4 3.50 3.38 -15.08
N ASN A 5 3.84 3.04 -16.33
CA ASN A 5 3.46 3.84 -17.49
C ASN A 5 1.94 3.89 -17.70
N GLU A 6 1.19 2.87 -17.26
CA GLU A 6 -0.28 2.86 -17.33
C GLU A 6 -0.90 3.76 -16.25
N ARG A 7 -0.40 3.67 -15.01
CA ARG A 7 -0.86 4.52 -13.90
C ARG A 7 -0.65 6.00 -14.22
N GLU A 8 0.52 6.38 -14.72
CA GLU A 8 0.82 7.76 -15.11
C GLU A 8 -0.14 8.27 -16.19
N ARG A 9 -0.44 7.45 -17.20
CA ARG A 9 -1.40 7.81 -18.25
C ARG A 9 -2.80 8.03 -17.70
N LYS A 10 -3.27 7.16 -16.79
CA LYS A 10 -4.60 7.32 -16.16
C LYS A 10 -4.66 8.59 -15.32
N LEU A 11 -3.62 8.86 -14.54
CA LEU A 11 -3.52 10.07 -13.71
C LEU A 11 -3.51 11.36 -14.55
N ALA A 12 -2.79 11.38 -15.67
CA ALA A 12 -2.73 12.54 -16.56
C ALA A 12 -4.08 12.91 -17.19
N GLN A 13 -5.04 11.98 -17.22
CA GLN A 13 -6.38 12.19 -17.78
C GLN A 13 -7.41 12.63 -16.73
N LEU A 14 -7.08 12.58 -15.42
CA LEU A 14 -8.03 12.95 -14.38
C LEU A 14 -8.22 14.47 -14.31
N PRO A 15 -9.47 14.97 -14.22
CA PRO A 15 -9.72 16.36 -13.90
C PRO A 15 -9.30 16.68 -12.45
N PRO A 16 -9.10 17.97 -12.12
CA PRO A 16 -8.61 18.38 -10.81
C PRO A 16 -9.41 17.83 -9.62
N GLU A 17 -10.75 17.73 -9.73
CA GLU A 17 -11.56 17.22 -8.61
C GLU A 17 -11.32 15.73 -8.34
N LEU A 18 -11.14 14.92 -9.39
CA LEU A 18 -10.86 13.49 -9.23
C LEU A 18 -9.40 13.24 -8.85
N MET A 19 -8.48 14.07 -9.33
CA MET A 19 -7.09 14.05 -8.88
C MET A 19 -6.98 14.30 -7.37
N ALA A 20 -7.72 15.29 -6.84
CA ALA A 20 -7.76 15.55 -5.41
C ALA A 20 -8.30 14.34 -4.61
N LYS A 21 -9.34 13.67 -5.11
CA LYS A 21 -9.86 12.42 -4.51
C LYS A 21 -8.84 11.29 -4.53
N TYR A 22 -8.14 11.11 -5.66
CA TYR A 22 -7.06 10.13 -5.77
C TYR A 22 -5.95 10.37 -4.74
N VAL A 23 -5.44 11.60 -4.65
CA VAL A 23 -4.39 11.96 -3.69
C VAL A 23 -4.84 11.74 -2.25
N ALA A 24 -6.06 12.17 -1.90
CA ALA A 24 -6.61 11.97 -0.56
C ALA A 24 -6.74 10.47 -0.22
N LYS A 25 -7.23 9.66 -1.16
CA LYS A 25 -7.36 8.21 -0.96
C LYS A 25 -6.00 7.54 -0.85
N LYS A 26 -5.06 7.88 -1.73
CA LYS A 26 -3.70 7.35 -1.71
C LYS A 26 -3.05 7.60 -0.35
N LYS A 27 -3.09 8.86 0.11
CA LYS A 27 -2.57 9.23 1.43
C LYS A 27 -3.23 8.44 2.57
N GLN A 28 -4.55 8.28 2.54
CA GLN A 28 -5.27 7.49 3.55
C GLN A 28 -4.75 6.04 3.63
N VAL A 29 -4.54 5.39 2.48
CA VAL A 29 -4.06 4.00 2.45
C VAL A 29 -2.57 3.92 2.83
N GLU A 30 -1.76 4.93 2.45
CA GLU A 30 -0.35 5.02 2.84
C GLU A 30 -0.18 5.16 4.36
N ASP A 31 -0.97 6.05 4.96
CA ASP A 31 -0.94 6.29 6.41
C ASP A 31 -1.34 5.00 7.16
N ALA A 32 -2.33 4.25 6.66
CA ALA A 32 -2.70 2.94 7.22
C ALA A 32 -1.60 1.87 7.05
N PHE A 33 -1.01 1.75 5.87
CA PHE A 33 0.10 0.83 5.60
C PHE A 33 1.29 1.09 6.54
N LYS A 34 1.64 2.36 6.75
CA LYS A 34 2.71 2.76 7.67
C LYS A 34 2.39 2.33 9.11
N GLN A 35 1.17 2.58 9.56
CA GLN A 35 0.74 2.19 10.91
C GLN A 35 0.77 0.67 11.11
N ASP A 36 0.38 -0.10 10.09
CA ASP A 36 0.49 -1.56 10.13
C ASP A 36 1.95 -1.98 10.26
N CYS A 37 2.85 -1.45 9.42
CA CYS A 37 4.29 -1.76 9.50
C CYS A 37 4.88 -1.48 10.89
N GLU A 38 4.53 -0.34 11.50
CA GLU A 38 4.95 0.00 12.86
C GLU A 38 4.41 -1.00 13.89
N THR A 39 3.15 -1.40 13.76
CA THR A 39 2.49 -2.37 14.65
C THR A 39 3.14 -3.74 14.56
N PHE A 40 3.32 -4.27 13.34
CA PHE A 40 3.97 -5.56 13.13
C PHE A 40 5.43 -5.55 13.61
N GLY A 41 6.17 -4.48 13.33
CA GLY A 41 7.54 -4.30 13.82
C GLY A 41 7.63 -4.29 15.35
N PHE A 42 6.71 -3.61 16.04
CA PHE A 42 6.63 -3.61 17.50
C PHE A 42 6.34 -5.00 18.07
N VAL A 43 5.39 -5.73 17.48
CA VAL A 43 5.04 -7.10 17.91
C VAL A 43 6.23 -8.04 17.72
N VAL A 44 6.87 -8.04 16.56
CA VAL A 44 8.05 -8.88 16.28
C VAL A 44 9.17 -8.59 17.27
N LYS A 45 9.47 -7.31 17.51
CA LYS A 45 10.48 -6.90 18.51
C LYS A 45 10.14 -7.44 19.91
N THR A 46 8.87 -7.34 20.32
CA THR A 46 8.40 -7.82 21.62
C THR A 46 8.51 -9.34 21.74
N LEU A 47 8.20 -10.08 20.67
CA LEU A 47 8.30 -11.54 20.64
C LEU A 47 9.76 -12.00 20.72
N ILE A 48 10.68 -11.34 20.00
CA ILE A 48 12.13 -11.64 20.05
C ILE A 48 12.70 -11.38 21.44
N GLN A 49 12.26 -10.31 22.12
CA GLN A 49 12.65 -10.04 23.50
C GLN A 49 12.20 -11.13 24.47
N LYS A 50 11.07 -11.78 24.21
CA LYS A 50 10.55 -12.89 25.03
C LYS A 50 11.24 -14.20 24.73
N ASP A 51 11.55 -14.46 23.46
CA ASP A 51 12.27 -15.65 23.01
C ASP A 51 13.22 -15.30 21.85
N PRO A 52 14.51 -15.08 22.13
CA PRO A 52 15.50 -14.75 21.10
C PRO A 52 15.67 -15.82 20.01
N ALA A 53 15.28 -17.08 20.26
CA ALA A 53 15.38 -18.15 19.27
C ALA A 53 14.35 -18.01 18.13
N LEU A 54 13.44 -17.04 18.22
CA LEU A 54 12.46 -16.71 17.18
C LEU A 54 12.98 -15.68 16.17
N GLU A 55 14.09 -15.00 16.43
CA GLU A 55 14.56 -13.83 15.66
C GLU A 55 14.61 -14.07 14.15
N GLU A 56 15.29 -15.14 13.72
CA GLU A 56 15.45 -15.42 12.29
C GLU A 56 14.10 -15.67 11.61
N ARG A 57 13.26 -16.53 12.22
CA ARG A 57 11.95 -16.90 11.67
C ARG A 57 11.00 -15.71 11.61
N LEU A 58 11.00 -14.86 12.65
CA LEU A 58 10.13 -13.68 12.71
C LEU A 58 10.59 -12.57 11.76
N ARG A 59 11.89 -12.42 11.51
CA ARG A 59 12.39 -11.46 10.52
C ARG A 59 11.95 -11.83 9.10
N ILE A 60 12.07 -13.10 8.73
CA ILE A 60 11.61 -13.60 7.42
C ILE A 60 10.10 -13.39 7.29
N ALA A 61 9.32 -13.84 8.29
CA ALA A 61 7.87 -13.68 8.26
C ALA A 61 7.43 -12.21 8.19
N LEU A 62 8.14 -11.30 8.89
CA LEU A 62 7.86 -9.86 8.82
C LEU A 62 8.14 -9.30 7.43
N ALA A 63 9.25 -9.68 6.81
CA ALA A 63 9.60 -9.23 5.46
C ALA A 63 8.57 -9.68 4.42
N ASP A 64 8.14 -10.94 4.47
CA ASP A 64 7.09 -11.47 3.60
C ASP A 64 5.75 -10.74 3.84
N THR A 65 5.40 -10.52 5.10
CA THR A 65 4.17 -9.79 5.47
C THR A 65 4.18 -8.35 4.94
N ILE A 66 5.30 -7.63 5.07
CA ILE A 66 5.42 -6.25 4.56
C ILE A 66 5.29 -6.26 3.03
N LYS A 67 5.94 -7.20 2.36
CA LYS A 67 5.84 -7.32 0.89
C LYS A 67 4.40 -7.56 0.44
N ASP A 68 3.67 -8.48 1.09
CA ASP A 68 2.26 -8.74 0.78
C ASP A 68 1.39 -7.48 1.02
N MET A 69 1.70 -6.71 2.05
CA MET A 69 1.02 -5.43 2.32
C MET A 69 1.33 -4.37 1.26
N GLU A 70 2.58 -4.28 0.76
CA GLU A 70 2.96 -3.37 -0.34
C GLU A 70 2.24 -3.72 -1.64
N GLU A 71 2.13 -5.01 -1.95
CA GLU A 71 1.37 -5.51 -3.10
C GLU A 71 -0.12 -5.17 -2.95
N SER A 72 -0.70 -5.39 -1.77
CA SER A 72 -2.09 -5.03 -1.46
C SER A 72 -2.33 -3.52 -1.55
N PHE A 73 -1.40 -2.70 -1.03
CA PHE A 73 -1.44 -1.25 -1.13
C PHE A 73 -1.51 -0.82 -2.60
N THR A 74 -0.57 -1.32 -3.41
CA THR A 74 -0.47 -0.98 -4.82
C THR A 74 -1.75 -1.35 -5.58
N GLN A 75 -2.26 -2.58 -5.37
CA GLN A 75 -3.49 -3.05 -5.98
C GLN A 75 -4.71 -2.19 -5.61
N LYS A 76 -4.85 -1.81 -4.33
CA LYS A 76 -5.96 -0.95 -3.87
C LYS A 76 -5.94 0.43 -4.53
N ILE A 77 -4.76 1.00 -4.71
CA ILE A 77 -4.60 2.31 -5.37
C ILE A 77 -4.91 2.22 -6.86
N ASP A 78 -4.44 1.18 -7.53
CA ASP A 78 -4.72 0.96 -8.95
C ASP A 78 -6.22 0.71 -9.21
N GLN A 79 -6.87 -0.11 -8.39
CA GLN A 79 -8.31 -0.33 -8.45
C GLN A 79 -9.11 0.96 -8.23
N TYR A 80 -8.68 1.80 -7.29
CA TYR A 80 -9.34 3.08 -7.05
C TYR A 80 -9.15 4.04 -8.23
N LEU A 81 -7.96 4.08 -8.83
CA LEU A 81 -7.70 4.86 -10.03
C LEU A 81 -8.58 4.39 -11.20
N ASP A 82 -8.74 3.09 -11.38
CA ASP A 82 -9.63 2.53 -12.40
C ASP A 82 -11.08 2.95 -12.21
N GLN A 83 -11.57 2.95 -10.96
CA GLN A 83 -12.91 3.44 -10.63
C GLN A 83 -13.09 4.93 -10.98
N LEU A 84 -12.08 5.76 -10.73
CA LEU A 84 -12.12 7.18 -11.09
C LEU A 84 -12.14 7.38 -12.61
N VAL A 85 -11.37 6.58 -13.36
CA VAL A 85 -11.36 6.63 -14.83
C VAL A 85 -12.73 6.19 -15.39
N ILE A 86 -13.33 5.12 -14.86
CA ILE A 86 -14.67 4.68 -15.26
C ILE A 86 -15.70 5.78 -15.02
N LEU A 87 -15.63 6.48 -13.87
CA LEU A 87 -16.54 7.57 -13.55
C LEU A 87 -16.43 8.77 -14.51
N LEU A 88 -15.28 8.98 -15.17
CA LEU A 88 -15.13 10.00 -16.21
C LEU A 88 -15.79 9.63 -17.54
N SER A 89 -15.96 8.33 -17.79
CA SER A 89 -16.55 7.82 -19.02
C SER A 89 -18.09 7.71 -18.97
N LEU A 90 -18.70 8.07 -17.84
CA LEU A 90 -20.15 8.08 -17.60
C LEU A 90 -20.72 9.49 -17.74
#